data_AF-A0A3L6NBT2-F1
#
_entry.id   AF-A0A3L6NBT2-F1
#
_cell.length_a   1.000
_cell.length_b   1.000
_cell.length_c   1.000
_cell.angle_alpha   90.00
_cell.angle_beta   90.00
_cell.angle_gamma   90.00
#
_symmetry.space_group_name_H-M   'P 1'
#
loop_
_entity.id
_entity.type
_entity.pdbx_description
1 polymer ?
#
loop_
_entity_poly.entity_id
_entity_poly.type
_entity_poly.pdbx_seq_one_letter_code
_entity_poly.pdbx_strand_id
1 'polypeptide(L)'
;MALQQTSDDIRDRYDITDHYKAEIASHILELQPPTDCEGTTGLDALVVVLRRIYSASMLGPTGLAKKDWYQKCEQENPIIKHAWHVMGDSMEERAAAGKARADLISLLSSQMNAGVASFKELCTSSLMNRTIWSQLDFCILWPILRSPSMEIVHQDPNVRATESLVILDREQFPGKTLQEAINGIFGVREEGSGHLIYRPNRPFIIRVLLRTKGNCKENRVEFNDIRHFLLPQWGQEINDQGERLFESDPQPYTIIAVVKMRSDPAVVAEAFPDQSPGPEVMADAVRIYSFNGPNIIPTYEDVTLMSPYWSVGDLREHSLEYMLFYMRRPGQLRDDLSGVPEHAPARSMNFEAWKLIGEALDPQLAELKEHDESPADGGRQAEVQDVGEVVPQSSQPRIPTGPKAMMARQQTAGQSLKRQRGPQLPSQEQMFKKRNL
;
A
#
# COMPACT_ATOMS: atom_id res chain seq x y z
N MET A 1 -24.24 -7.71 -37.07
CA MET A 1 -22.92 -7.14 -36.77
C MET A 1 -22.49 -7.71 -35.43
N ALA A 2 -21.39 -8.46 -35.37
CA ALA A 2 -20.89 -8.98 -34.10
C ALA A 2 -20.23 -7.81 -33.35
N LEU A 3 -20.73 -7.48 -32.16
CA LEU A 3 -20.05 -6.60 -31.23
C LEU A 3 -18.68 -7.21 -30.93
N GLN A 4 -17.61 -6.53 -31.33
CA GLN A 4 -16.26 -6.86 -30.90
C GLN A 4 -16.27 -6.76 -29.37
N GLN A 5 -16.22 -7.90 -28.67
CA GLN A 5 -16.00 -7.92 -27.22
C GLN A 5 -14.61 -7.33 -26.99
N THR A 6 -14.56 -6.03 -26.68
CA THR A 6 -13.36 -5.37 -26.18
C THR A 6 -13.07 -5.98 -24.81
N SER A 7 -11.89 -6.57 -24.63
CA SER A 7 -11.47 -7.18 -23.37
C SER A 7 -11.76 -6.26 -22.18
N ASP A 8 -12.19 -6.82 -21.06
CA ASP A 8 -12.46 -6.06 -19.83
C ASP A 8 -11.18 -5.66 -19.09
N ASP A 9 -9.99 -6.17 -19.47
CA ASP A 9 -8.71 -5.79 -18.86
C ASP A 9 -8.10 -4.57 -19.57
N ILE A 10 -7.71 -3.54 -18.81
CA ILE A 10 -7.09 -2.31 -19.34
C ILE A 10 -5.82 -2.62 -20.16
N ARG A 11 -5.06 -3.66 -19.77
CA ARG A 11 -3.78 -4.00 -20.41
C ARG A 11 -3.94 -4.57 -21.81
N ASP A 12 -5.11 -5.11 -22.12
CA ASP A 12 -5.43 -5.58 -23.46
C ASP A 12 -5.84 -4.42 -24.39
N ARG A 13 -6.23 -3.28 -23.81
CA ARG A 13 -6.62 -2.06 -24.54
C ARG A 13 -5.47 -1.08 -24.73
N TYR A 14 -4.53 -1.04 -23.78
CA TYR A 14 -3.43 -0.09 -23.76
C TYR A 14 -2.11 -0.79 -23.46
N ASP A 15 -1.07 -0.45 -24.24
CA ASP A 15 0.29 -0.86 -23.91
C ASP A 15 0.76 -0.09 -22.66
N ILE A 16 0.63 -0.74 -21.50
CA ILE A 16 1.01 -0.16 -20.20
C ILE A 16 2.51 0.06 -20.03
N THR A 17 3.31 -0.31 -21.02
CA THR A 17 4.77 -0.20 -21.01
C THR A 17 5.26 1.05 -21.75
N ASP A 18 4.46 1.52 -22.71
CA ASP A 18 4.64 2.78 -23.41
C ASP A 18 4.25 3.96 -22.51
N HIS A 19 5.04 5.05 -22.52
CA HIS A 19 4.80 6.18 -21.63
C HIS A 19 3.44 6.84 -21.85
N TYR A 20 3.07 7.10 -23.10
CA TYR A 20 1.84 7.82 -23.43
C TYR A 20 0.59 6.97 -23.15
N LYS A 21 0.60 5.70 -23.60
CA LYS A 21 -0.51 4.77 -23.33
C LYS A 21 -0.63 4.40 -21.86
N ALA A 22 0.48 4.33 -21.12
CA ALA A 22 0.47 4.17 -19.68
C ALA A 22 -0.22 5.35 -18.98
N GLU A 23 -0.03 6.59 -19.42
CA GLU A 23 -0.74 7.74 -18.85
C GLU A 23 -2.26 7.64 -19.06
N ILE A 24 -2.73 7.20 -20.22
CA ILE A 24 -4.16 6.96 -20.47
C ILE A 24 -4.70 5.88 -19.52
N ALA A 25 -4.01 4.74 -19.44
CA ALA A 25 -4.37 3.66 -18.51
C ALA A 25 -4.39 4.13 -17.06
N SER A 26 -3.43 4.97 -16.66
CA SER A 26 -3.34 5.58 -15.34
C SER A 26 -4.58 6.43 -15.03
N HIS A 27 -4.99 7.29 -15.96
CA HIS A 27 -6.19 8.12 -15.80
C HIS A 27 -7.45 7.27 -15.65
N ILE A 28 -7.61 6.20 -16.44
CA ILE A 28 -8.74 5.28 -16.33
C ILE A 28 -8.78 4.62 -14.95
N LEU A 29 -7.65 4.11 -14.47
CA LEU A 29 -7.55 3.45 -13.16
C LEU A 29 -7.95 4.39 -12.01
N GLU A 30 -7.56 5.67 -12.08
CA GLU A 30 -7.81 6.66 -11.03
C GLU A 30 -9.21 7.26 -11.06
N LEU A 31 -9.77 7.48 -12.26
CA LEU A 31 -10.99 8.25 -12.42
C LEU A 31 -12.26 7.40 -12.55
N GLN A 32 -12.09 6.10 -12.84
CA GLN A 32 -13.19 5.17 -13.04
C GLN A 32 -13.19 4.05 -11.96
N PRO A 33 -13.69 4.31 -10.73
CA PRO A 33 -13.84 3.32 -9.67
C PRO A 33 -15.08 2.39 -9.86
N PRO A 34 -15.22 1.28 -9.12
CA PRO A 34 -16.44 0.47 -9.18
C PRO A 34 -17.72 1.30 -8.91
N THR A 35 -18.81 1.01 -9.64
CA THR A 35 -20.17 1.54 -9.36
C THR A 35 -21.01 0.49 -8.63
N ASP A 36 -22.15 0.91 -8.04
CA ASP A 36 -23.15 -0.01 -7.44
C ASP A 36 -22.58 -0.91 -6.34
N CYS A 37 -21.91 -0.30 -5.35
CA CYS A 37 -21.15 -0.97 -4.29
C CYS A 37 -21.99 -1.50 -3.12
N GLU A 38 -23.32 -1.57 -3.25
CA GLU A 38 -24.19 -2.00 -2.16
C GLU A 38 -23.85 -3.44 -1.72
N GLY A 39 -23.54 -3.60 -0.44
CA GLY A 39 -23.12 -4.88 0.14
C GLY A 39 -21.64 -5.22 -0.06
N THR A 40 -20.96 -4.68 -1.08
CA THR A 40 -19.57 -5.04 -1.44
C THR A 40 -18.53 -3.97 -1.13
N THR A 41 -18.90 -2.94 -0.38
CA THR A 41 -18.06 -1.76 -0.08
C THR A 41 -16.62 -2.07 0.34
N GLY A 42 -16.37 -3.13 1.10
CA GLY A 42 -15.03 -3.55 1.49
C GLY A 42 -14.16 -4.01 0.31
N LEU A 43 -14.73 -4.81 -0.60
CA LEU A 43 -14.06 -5.27 -1.82
C LEU A 43 -13.84 -4.12 -2.78
N ASP A 44 -14.86 -3.29 -3.00
CA ASP A 44 -14.76 -2.15 -3.91
C ASP A 44 -13.73 -1.12 -3.40
N ALA A 45 -13.67 -0.85 -2.09
CA ALA A 45 -12.63 -0.01 -1.49
C ALA A 45 -11.22 -0.59 -1.74
N LEU A 46 -11.04 -1.91 -1.61
CA LEU A 46 -9.76 -2.57 -1.90
C LEU A 46 -9.38 -2.45 -3.37
N VAL A 47 -10.35 -2.63 -4.28
CA VAL A 47 -10.15 -2.44 -5.71
C VAL A 47 -9.70 -1.02 -6.02
N VAL A 48 -10.36 0.01 -5.47
CA VAL A 48 -9.96 1.42 -5.65
C VAL A 48 -8.53 1.67 -5.17
N VAL A 49 -8.15 1.15 -3.99
CA VAL A 49 -6.78 1.28 -3.47
C VAL A 49 -5.77 0.60 -4.40
N LEU A 50 -6.05 -0.62 -4.88
CA LEU A 50 -5.17 -1.33 -5.79
C LEU A 50 -5.01 -0.59 -7.11
N ARG A 51 -6.10 -0.08 -7.69
CA ARG A 51 -6.07 0.76 -8.90
C ARG A 51 -5.19 1.98 -8.72
N ARG A 52 -5.27 2.65 -7.57
CA ARG A 52 -4.42 3.80 -7.24
C ARG A 52 -2.94 3.41 -7.08
N ILE A 53 -2.66 2.25 -6.52
CA ILE A 53 -1.29 1.69 -6.47
C ILE A 53 -0.79 1.40 -7.89
N TYR A 54 -1.65 0.89 -8.76
CA TYR A 54 -1.29 0.53 -10.12
C TYR A 54 -0.93 1.76 -10.94
N SER A 55 -1.78 2.78 -10.89
CA SER A 55 -1.50 4.07 -11.53
C SER A 55 -0.22 4.72 -11.00
N ALA A 56 0.09 4.57 -9.71
CA ALA A 56 1.27 5.17 -9.08
C ALA A 56 2.59 4.44 -9.33
N SER A 57 2.58 3.11 -9.56
CA SER A 57 3.81 2.29 -9.47
C SER A 57 3.91 1.09 -10.40
N MET A 58 2.81 0.65 -11.03
CA MET A 58 2.80 -0.56 -11.86
C MET A 58 3.02 -0.27 -13.35
N LEU A 59 2.71 0.94 -13.80
CA LEU A 59 2.74 1.36 -15.20
C LEU A 59 4.11 1.91 -15.64
N GLY A 60 4.33 1.94 -16.97
CA GLY A 60 5.51 2.50 -17.62
C GLY A 60 6.66 1.51 -17.85
N PRO A 61 7.78 1.96 -18.44
CA PRO A 61 8.87 1.07 -18.84
C PRO A 61 9.51 0.31 -17.66
N THR A 62 9.60 0.96 -16.51
CA THR A 62 10.14 0.41 -15.26
C THR A 62 9.07 0.00 -14.25
N GLY A 63 7.80 -0.06 -14.69
CA GLY A 63 6.66 -0.38 -13.83
C GLY A 63 6.72 -1.80 -13.26
N LEU A 64 6.18 -1.96 -12.06
CA LEU A 64 6.19 -3.24 -11.34
C LEU A 64 5.32 -4.33 -12.00
N ALA A 65 4.35 -3.99 -12.87
CA ALA A 65 3.50 -4.98 -13.55
C ALA A 65 4.29 -5.99 -14.39
N LYS A 66 5.51 -5.65 -14.81
CA LYS A 66 6.39 -6.51 -15.61
C LYS A 66 7.17 -7.54 -14.79
N LYS A 67 7.15 -7.44 -13.46
CA LYS A 67 7.92 -8.32 -12.60
C LYS A 67 7.26 -9.71 -12.54
N ASP A 68 8.05 -10.77 -12.69
CA ASP A 68 7.56 -12.16 -12.63
C ASP A 68 6.82 -12.46 -11.32
N TRP A 69 7.28 -11.88 -10.21
CA TRP A 69 6.64 -12.06 -8.91
C TRP A 69 5.21 -11.50 -8.91
N TYR A 70 4.96 -10.40 -9.63
CA TYR A 70 3.65 -9.77 -9.70
C TYR A 70 2.68 -10.61 -10.53
N GLN A 71 3.13 -11.15 -11.67
CA GLN A 71 2.32 -12.07 -12.48
C GLN A 71 1.90 -13.31 -11.68
N LYS A 72 2.79 -13.86 -10.84
CA LYS A 72 2.44 -14.96 -9.92
C LYS A 72 1.39 -14.54 -8.89
N CYS A 73 1.48 -13.32 -8.36
CA CYS A 73 0.48 -12.79 -7.44
C CYS A 73 -0.90 -12.69 -8.10
N GLU A 74 -0.99 -12.24 -9.36
CA GLU A 74 -2.26 -12.19 -10.10
C GLU A 74 -2.88 -13.57 -10.34
N GLN A 75 -2.05 -14.58 -10.63
CA GLN A 75 -2.51 -15.96 -10.80
C GLN A 75 -3.08 -16.53 -9.50
N GLU A 76 -2.49 -16.15 -8.36
CA GLU A 76 -2.85 -16.66 -7.05
C GLU A 76 -4.01 -15.90 -6.40
N ASN A 77 -4.14 -14.60 -6.66
CA ASN A 77 -5.13 -13.72 -6.05
C ASN A 77 -5.95 -12.97 -7.12
N PRO A 78 -7.20 -13.42 -7.38
CA PRO A 78 -8.01 -12.84 -8.45
C PRO A 78 -8.47 -11.41 -8.15
N ILE A 79 -8.38 -10.91 -6.92
CA ILE A 79 -8.67 -9.50 -6.60
C ILE A 79 -7.65 -8.58 -7.29
N ILE A 80 -6.38 -8.97 -7.30
CA ILE A 80 -5.28 -8.21 -7.94
C ILE A 80 -5.55 -8.09 -9.44
N LYS A 81 -5.91 -9.22 -10.07
CA LYS A 81 -6.25 -9.23 -11.49
C LYS A 81 -7.50 -8.38 -11.77
N HIS A 82 -8.54 -8.53 -10.97
CA HIS A 82 -9.80 -7.79 -11.14
C HIS A 82 -9.62 -6.27 -11.05
N ALA A 83 -8.66 -5.78 -10.26
CA ALA A 83 -8.38 -4.35 -10.17
C ALA A 83 -7.91 -3.72 -11.50
N TRP A 84 -7.46 -4.51 -12.48
CA TRP A 84 -7.16 -4.04 -13.85
C TRP A 84 -8.38 -3.86 -14.76
N HIS A 85 -9.57 -4.27 -14.32
CA HIS A 85 -10.75 -4.23 -15.18
C HIS A 85 -11.17 -2.79 -15.53
N VAL A 86 -11.77 -2.61 -16.70
CA VAL A 86 -12.44 -1.36 -17.08
C VAL A 86 -13.77 -1.25 -16.32
N MET A 87 -14.00 -0.09 -15.71
CA MET A 87 -15.17 0.22 -14.88
C MET A 87 -15.82 1.50 -15.38
N GLY A 88 -16.05 1.56 -16.69
CA GLY A 88 -16.49 2.78 -17.37
C GLY A 88 -17.92 3.20 -17.02
N ASP A 89 -18.28 4.39 -17.50
CA ASP A 89 -19.55 5.05 -17.19
C ASP A 89 -20.71 4.57 -18.08
N SER A 90 -20.41 3.90 -19.19
CA SER A 90 -21.44 3.40 -20.09
C SER A 90 -22.25 2.27 -19.44
N MET A 91 -23.53 2.16 -19.79
CA MET A 91 -24.42 1.14 -19.24
C MET A 91 -23.89 -0.28 -19.49
N GLU A 92 -23.23 -0.49 -20.63
CA GLU A 92 -22.60 -1.76 -21.00
C GLU A 92 -21.37 -2.08 -20.14
N GLU A 93 -20.48 -1.10 -19.93
CA GLU A 93 -19.29 -1.28 -19.09
C GLU A 93 -19.66 -1.48 -17.62
N ARG A 94 -20.66 -0.74 -17.10
CA ARG A 94 -21.19 -0.96 -15.74
C ARG A 94 -21.75 -2.37 -15.58
N ALA A 95 -22.52 -2.86 -16.55
CA ALA A 95 -23.06 -4.21 -16.52
C ALA A 95 -21.96 -5.30 -16.58
N ALA A 96 -20.95 -5.11 -17.43
CA ALA A 96 -19.80 -6.00 -17.53
C ALA A 96 -18.98 -6.02 -16.23
N ALA A 97 -18.70 -4.84 -15.65
CA ALA A 97 -18.00 -4.71 -14.38
C ALA A 97 -18.79 -5.36 -13.22
N GLY A 98 -20.11 -5.15 -13.16
CA GLY A 98 -20.98 -5.78 -12.17
C GLY A 98 -20.98 -7.31 -12.27
N LYS A 99 -21.01 -7.86 -13.49
CA LYS A 99 -20.88 -9.30 -13.72
C LYS A 99 -19.51 -9.82 -13.29
N ALA A 100 -18.42 -9.16 -13.70
CA ALA A 100 -17.06 -9.55 -13.33
C ALA A 100 -16.85 -9.54 -11.80
N ARG A 101 -17.45 -8.58 -11.10
CA ARG A 101 -17.46 -8.54 -9.63
C ARG A 101 -18.22 -9.72 -9.03
N ALA A 102 -19.41 -10.05 -9.54
CA ALA A 102 -20.18 -11.19 -9.07
C ALA A 102 -19.42 -12.52 -9.27
N ASP A 103 -18.77 -12.67 -10.43
CA ASP A 103 -17.92 -13.83 -10.74
C ASP A 103 -16.72 -13.91 -9.78
N LEU A 104 -16.07 -12.78 -9.47
CA LEU A 104 -15.00 -12.72 -8.48
C LEU A 104 -15.47 -13.14 -7.08
N ILE A 105 -16.62 -12.63 -6.63
CA ILE A 105 -17.20 -12.99 -5.32
C ILE A 105 -17.50 -14.49 -5.27
N SER A 106 -18.09 -15.04 -6.34
CA SER A 106 -18.36 -16.47 -6.45
C SER A 106 -17.07 -17.30 -6.36
N LEU A 107 -16.03 -16.91 -7.09
CA LEU A 107 -14.73 -17.57 -7.09
C LEU A 107 -14.07 -17.59 -5.70
N LEU A 108 -14.17 -16.47 -4.98
CA LEU A 108 -13.55 -16.32 -3.66
C LEU A 108 -14.35 -16.96 -2.52
N SER A 109 -15.62 -17.34 -2.73
CA SER A 109 -16.54 -17.83 -1.69
C SER A 109 -15.99 -18.98 -0.84
N SER A 110 -15.15 -19.84 -1.41
CA SER A 110 -14.51 -20.97 -0.70
C SER A 110 -13.35 -20.57 0.20
N GLN A 111 -12.74 -19.40 -0.03
CA GLN A 111 -11.58 -18.89 0.73
C GLN A 111 -11.97 -17.76 1.68
N MET A 112 -12.92 -16.93 1.28
CA MET A 112 -13.43 -15.79 2.06
C MET A 112 -14.79 -15.35 1.54
N ASN A 113 -15.63 -14.82 2.42
CA ASN A 113 -16.90 -14.21 2.01
C ASN A 113 -16.68 -12.78 1.50
N ALA A 114 -16.00 -12.65 0.35
CA ALA A 114 -15.60 -11.36 -0.20
C ALA A 114 -16.77 -10.41 -0.49
N GLY A 115 -17.98 -10.96 -0.72
CA GLY A 115 -19.19 -10.18 -0.96
C GLY A 115 -19.75 -9.46 0.26
N VAL A 116 -19.29 -9.78 1.47
CA VAL A 116 -19.69 -9.08 2.71
C VAL A 116 -18.52 -8.69 3.59
N ALA A 117 -17.30 -9.15 3.29
CA ALA A 117 -16.10 -8.85 4.06
C ALA A 117 -15.83 -7.34 4.07
N SER A 118 -15.39 -6.84 5.22
CA SER A 118 -14.91 -5.47 5.37
C SER A 118 -13.60 -5.27 4.60
N PHE A 119 -13.29 -4.02 4.29
CA PHE A 119 -11.98 -3.68 3.75
C PHE A 119 -10.84 -4.21 4.62
N LYS A 120 -10.97 -4.09 5.96
CA LYS A 120 -9.96 -4.56 6.92
C LYS A 120 -9.69 -6.05 6.73
N GLU A 121 -10.73 -6.87 6.76
CA GLU A 121 -10.64 -8.32 6.62
C GLU A 121 -9.98 -8.72 5.29
N LEU A 122 -10.34 -8.06 4.19
CA LEU A 122 -9.76 -8.32 2.88
C LEU A 122 -8.29 -7.87 2.80
N CYS A 123 -8.00 -6.64 3.22
CA CYS A 123 -6.67 -6.03 3.15
C CYS A 123 -5.64 -6.75 4.03
N THR A 124 -6.05 -7.27 5.19
CA THR A 124 -5.17 -8.07 6.08
C THR A 124 -5.33 -9.57 5.91
N SER A 125 -6.09 -10.02 4.91
CA SER A 125 -6.30 -11.45 4.65
C SER A 125 -5.00 -12.16 4.31
N SER A 126 -4.96 -13.48 4.56
CA SER A 126 -3.81 -14.29 4.18
C SER A 126 -3.56 -14.29 2.66
N LEU A 127 -4.63 -14.20 1.87
CA LEU A 127 -4.56 -14.09 0.42
C LEU A 127 -3.81 -12.82 -0.02
N MET A 128 -4.11 -11.67 0.58
CA MET A 128 -3.40 -10.42 0.28
C MET A 128 -1.97 -10.40 0.84
N ASN A 129 -1.76 -10.98 2.02
CA ASN A 129 -0.43 -11.03 2.65
C ASN A 129 0.54 -11.91 1.85
N ARG A 130 0.12 -13.10 1.41
CA ARG A 130 0.97 -14.01 0.62
C ARG A 130 1.27 -13.48 -0.79
N THR A 131 0.39 -12.64 -1.33
CA THR A 131 0.54 -12.08 -2.67
C THR A 131 1.25 -10.73 -2.65
N ILE A 132 0.58 -9.61 -2.33
CA ILE A 132 1.22 -8.28 -2.44
C ILE A 132 2.00 -7.88 -1.19
N TRP A 133 1.41 -8.02 0.00
CA TRP A 133 1.91 -7.27 1.17
C TRP A 133 3.19 -7.82 1.82
N SER A 134 3.60 -9.03 1.46
CA SER A 134 4.86 -9.64 1.90
C SER A 134 6.00 -9.52 0.88
N GLN A 135 5.74 -8.91 -0.27
CA GLN A 135 6.75 -8.67 -1.29
C GLN A 135 7.66 -7.55 -0.83
N LEU A 136 8.97 -7.68 -1.11
CA LEU A 136 9.95 -6.68 -0.67
C LEU A 136 9.65 -5.28 -1.21
N ASP A 137 9.06 -5.17 -2.40
CA ASP A 137 8.62 -3.91 -2.98
C ASP A 137 7.48 -3.22 -2.18
N PHE A 138 6.86 -3.92 -1.22
CA PHE A 138 5.74 -3.47 -0.39
C PHE A 138 5.99 -3.60 1.13
N CYS A 139 7.15 -4.15 1.53
CA CYS A 139 7.53 -4.27 2.94
C CYS A 139 8.39 -3.09 3.38
N ILE A 140 8.00 -2.41 4.46
CA ILE A 140 8.79 -1.32 5.06
C ILE A 140 10.08 -1.82 5.73
N LEU A 141 10.18 -3.12 5.99
CA LEU A 141 11.32 -3.78 6.60
C LEU A 141 12.12 -4.55 5.54
N TRP A 142 13.46 -4.48 5.63
CA TRP A 142 14.30 -5.53 5.03
C TRP A 142 14.09 -6.84 5.80
N PRO A 143 14.42 -8.01 5.23
CA PRO A 143 14.50 -9.25 5.98
C PRO A 143 15.27 -9.05 7.28
N ILE A 144 14.64 -9.47 8.37
CA ILE A 144 15.14 -9.31 9.73
C ILE A 144 16.42 -10.13 9.90
N LEU A 145 17.40 -9.55 10.60
CA LEU A 145 18.67 -10.24 10.88
C LEU A 145 18.76 -10.60 12.36
N ARG A 146 19.34 -11.76 12.67
CA ARG A 146 19.70 -12.14 14.04
C ARG A 146 21.11 -11.67 14.36
N SER A 147 21.30 -10.98 15.48
CA SER A 147 22.63 -10.61 15.97
C SER A 147 23.14 -11.64 17.00
N PRO A 148 24.45 -12.01 16.94
CA PRO A 148 25.49 -11.46 16.07
C PRO A 148 25.67 -12.19 14.73
N SER A 149 24.95 -13.28 14.46
CA SER A 149 25.20 -14.14 13.29
C SER A 149 24.90 -13.47 11.94
N MET A 150 24.15 -12.37 11.93
CA MET A 150 23.61 -11.69 10.75
C MET A 150 22.79 -12.61 9.83
N GLU A 151 22.30 -13.74 10.37
CA GLU A 151 21.45 -14.66 9.62
C GLU A 151 20.07 -14.05 9.40
N ILE A 152 19.54 -14.25 8.19
CA ILE A 152 18.19 -13.82 7.84
C ILE A 152 17.18 -14.70 8.59
N VAL A 153 16.28 -14.07 9.32
CA VAL A 153 15.12 -14.74 9.92
C VAL A 153 14.10 -15.01 8.81
N HIS A 154 13.87 -16.28 8.52
CA HIS A 154 12.82 -16.67 7.59
C HIS A 154 11.45 -16.46 8.25
N GLN A 155 10.62 -15.65 7.61
CA GLN A 155 9.29 -15.31 8.10
C GLN A 155 8.23 -15.82 7.12
N ASP A 156 7.13 -16.32 7.68
CA ASP A 156 5.90 -16.56 6.92
C ASP A 156 5.39 -15.23 6.32
N PRO A 157 4.80 -15.24 5.11
CA PRO A 157 4.25 -14.05 4.47
C PRO A 157 3.29 -13.25 5.34
N ASN A 158 2.45 -13.90 6.16
CA ASN A 158 1.51 -13.19 7.04
C ASN A 158 2.24 -12.43 8.14
N VAL A 159 3.28 -13.02 8.72
CA VAL A 159 4.10 -12.37 9.75
C VAL A 159 4.81 -11.16 9.15
N ARG A 160 5.47 -11.33 8.00
CA ARG A 160 6.16 -10.24 7.32
C ARG A 160 5.23 -9.08 6.96
N ALA A 161 4.05 -9.39 6.40
CA ALA A 161 3.07 -8.38 6.04
C ALA A 161 2.51 -7.65 7.26
N THR A 162 2.32 -8.37 8.38
CA THR A 162 1.84 -7.80 9.65
C THR A 162 2.87 -6.90 10.29
N GLU A 163 4.14 -7.32 10.36
CA GLU A 163 5.21 -6.48 10.89
C GLU A 163 5.53 -5.27 10.01
N SER A 164 5.20 -5.35 8.72
CA SER A 164 5.29 -4.22 7.79
C SER A 164 4.10 -3.24 7.86
N LEU A 165 3.06 -3.54 8.66
CA LEU A 165 1.95 -2.62 8.90
C LEU A 165 2.28 -1.69 10.07
N VAL A 166 2.34 -0.39 9.79
CA VAL A 166 2.61 0.63 10.81
C VAL A 166 1.34 0.86 11.62
N ILE A 167 1.43 0.88 12.95
CA ILE A 167 0.28 1.15 13.82
C ILE A 167 0.43 2.52 14.47
N LEU A 168 -0.44 3.44 14.08
CA LEU A 168 -0.64 4.75 14.71
C LEU A 168 -1.87 4.67 15.61
N ASP A 169 -1.65 4.20 16.84
CA ASP A 169 -2.71 4.02 17.84
C ASP A 169 -2.87 5.31 18.66
N ARG A 170 -3.67 6.25 18.14
CA ARG A 170 -3.98 7.51 18.85
C ARG A 170 -4.97 7.26 19.98
N GLU A 171 -5.83 6.25 19.84
CA GLU A 171 -6.76 5.85 20.90
C GLU A 171 -6.06 5.54 22.23
N GLN A 172 -4.95 4.79 22.19
CA GLN A 172 -4.13 4.52 23.37
C GLN A 172 -3.10 5.62 23.64
N PHE A 173 -2.58 6.26 22.59
CA PHE A 173 -1.53 7.29 22.70
C PHE A 173 -1.89 8.57 21.93
N PRO A 174 -2.76 9.45 22.50
CA PRO A 174 -3.25 10.65 21.82
C PRO A 174 -2.19 11.68 21.45
N GLY A 175 -0.97 11.57 21.97
CA GLY A 175 0.15 12.44 21.59
C GLY A 175 1.01 11.90 20.46
N LYS A 176 0.88 10.61 20.12
CA LYS A 176 1.78 9.92 19.20
C LYS A 176 1.62 10.46 17.78
N THR A 177 2.71 10.87 17.17
CA THR A 177 2.75 11.38 15.79
C THR A 177 2.95 10.24 14.79
N LEU A 178 2.64 10.48 13.52
CA LEU A 178 2.94 9.54 12.44
C LEU A 178 4.44 9.24 12.35
N GLN A 179 5.29 10.26 12.45
CA GLN A 179 6.75 10.09 12.38
C GLN A 179 7.28 9.22 13.52
N GLU A 180 6.77 9.37 14.75
CA GLU A 180 7.13 8.51 15.88
C GLU A 180 6.66 7.06 15.67
N ALA A 181 5.47 6.85 15.08
CA ALA A 181 4.99 5.52 14.74
C ALA A 181 5.87 4.83 13.68
N ILE A 182 6.32 5.56 12.66
CA ILE A 182 7.25 5.07 11.63
C ILE A 182 8.60 4.72 12.27
N ASN A 183 9.20 5.63 13.04
CA ASN A 183 10.51 5.42 13.64
C ASN A 183 10.52 4.22 14.62
N GLY A 184 9.42 4.00 15.34
CA GLY A 184 9.29 2.90 16.30
C GLY A 184 9.32 1.48 15.70
N ILE A 185 9.26 1.34 14.37
CA ILE A 185 9.32 0.04 13.68
C ILE A 185 10.75 -0.48 13.56
N PHE A 186 11.73 0.42 13.48
CA PHE A 186 13.12 0.07 13.23
C PHE A 186 13.93 -0.05 14.52
N GLY A 187 15.13 -0.62 14.39
CA GLY A 187 16.10 -0.74 15.48
C GLY A 187 16.35 -2.18 15.90
N VAL A 188 16.84 -2.35 17.12
CA VAL A 188 17.21 -3.66 17.67
C VAL A 188 16.23 -4.04 18.77
N ARG A 189 15.71 -5.27 18.73
CA ARG A 189 14.78 -5.80 19.74
C ARG A 189 15.30 -7.11 20.32
N GLU A 190 15.06 -7.33 21.60
CA GLU A 190 15.38 -8.60 22.26
C GLU A 190 14.34 -9.65 21.92
N GLU A 191 14.79 -10.84 21.52
CA GLU A 191 13.92 -12.00 21.30
C GLU A 191 14.61 -13.26 21.86
N GLY A 192 14.05 -13.79 22.96
CA GLY A 192 14.64 -14.92 23.66
C GLY A 192 16.02 -14.57 24.23
N SER A 193 17.05 -15.28 23.79
CA SER A 193 18.45 -15.04 24.17
C SER A 193 19.25 -14.20 23.16
N GLY A 194 18.61 -13.75 22.07
CA GLY A 194 19.27 -13.03 20.99
C GLY A 194 18.66 -11.65 20.74
N HIS A 195 19.25 -10.93 19.78
CA HIS A 195 18.74 -9.65 19.30
C HIS A 195 18.33 -9.77 17.83
N LEU A 196 17.21 -9.16 17.48
CA LEU A 196 16.74 -9.02 16.10
C LEU A 196 16.93 -7.59 15.61
N ILE A 197 17.40 -7.43 14.37
CA ILE A 197 17.66 -6.15 13.73
C ILE A 197 16.57 -5.88 12.69
N TYR A 198 15.80 -4.83 12.93
CA TYR A 198 14.72 -4.32 12.06
C TYR A 198 15.24 -3.11 11.29
N ARG A 199 15.55 -3.32 10.00
CA ARG A 199 16.13 -2.28 9.14
C ARG A 199 15.09 -1.70 8.19
N PRO A 200 15.09 -0.38 7.94
CA PRO A 200 14.20 0.22 6.96
C PRO A 200 14.54 -0.25 5.55
N ASN A 201 13.51 -0.61 4.80
CA ASN A 201 13.54 -0.82 3.36
C ASN A 201 12.96 0.40 2.62
N ARG A 202 12.94 0.38 1.29
CA ARG A 202 12.42 1.44 0.41
C ARG A 202 11.22 0.94 -0.41
N PRO A 203 10.11 0.51 0.22
CA PRO A 203 8.97 -0.01 -0.52
C PRO A 203 8.30 1.09 -1.37
N PHE A 204 7.62 0.71 -2.42
CA PHE A 204 6.81 1.64 -3.21
C PHE A 204 5.63 2.15 -2.42
N ILE A 205 4.98 1.27 -1.65
CA ILE A 205 3.79 1.57 -0.85
C ILE A 205 4.03 1.18 0.62
N ILE A 206 3.63 2.06 1.54
CA ILE A 206 3.60 1.81 2.99
C ILE A 206 2.16 1.88 3.48
N ARG A 207 1.78 0.91 4.32
CA ARG A 207 0.45 0.84 4.95
C ARG A 207 0.55 1.30 6.40
N VAL A 208 -0.40 2.13 6.83
CA VAL A 208 -0.53 2.60 8.20
C VAL A 208 -1.96 2.37 8.67
N LEU A 209 -2.13 1.64 9.76
CA LEU A 209 -3.38 1.53 10.49
C LEU A 209 -3.45 2.64 11.53
N LEU A 210 -4.37 3.59 11.33
CA LEU A 210 -4.68 4.64 12.30
C LEU A 210 -5.91 4.24 13.11
N ARG A 211 -5.79 4.31 14.43
CA ARG A 211 -6.92 4.17 15.36
C ARG A 211 -7.17 5.49 16.06
N THR A 212 -8.42 5.94 16.05
CA THR A 212 -8.85 7.18 16.68
C THR A 212 -9.96 6.88 17.68
N LYS A 213 -9.94 7.60 18.80
CA LYS A 213 -11.00 7.53 19.81
C LYS A 213 -12.11 8.51 19.47
N GLY A 214 -13.36 8.05 19.60
CA GLY A 214 -14.54 8.89 19.41
C GLY A 214 -14.57 10.12 20.34
N ASN A 215 -15.10 11.22 19.83
CA ASN A 215 -15.51 12.44 20.53
C ASN A 215 -14.45 13.05 21.47
N CYS A 216 -13.17 12.94 21.11
CA CYS A 216 -12.06 13.47 21.89
C CYS A 216 -11.21 14.43 21.04
N LYS A 217 -11.23 15.73 21.36
CA LYS A 217 -10.48 16.76 20.61
C LYS A 217 -8.97 16.50 20.57
N GLU A 218 -8.42 15.96 21.65
CA GLU A 218 -6.99 15.60 21.74
C GLU A 218 -6.62 14.46 20.78
N ASN A 219 -7.60 13.63 20.41
CA ASN A 219 -7.45 12.57 19.42
C ASN A 219 -7.75 13.00 17.99
N ARG A 220 -8.14 14.25 17.78
CA ARG A 220 -8.31 14.79 16.43
C ARG A 220 -6.98 14.73 15.70
N VAL A 221 -7.01 14.21 14.49
CA VAL A 221 -5.86 14.13 13.59
C VAL A 221 -6.13 15.10 12.46
N GLU A 222 -5.32 16.14 12.35
CA GLU A 222 -5.41 17.04 11.19
C GLU A 222 -4.81 16.34 9.97
N PHE A 223 -5.42 16.51 8.80
CA PHE A 223 -4.96 15.83 7.58
C PHE A 223 -3.48 16.13 7.27
N ASN A 224 -3.03 17.35 7.54
CA ASN A 224 -1.64 17.75 7.36
C ASN A 224 -0.64 16.93 8.20
N ASP A 225 -1.04 16.48 9.39
CA ASP A 225 -0.18 15.69 10.30
C ASP A 225 0.04 14.25 9.81
N ILE A 226 -0.84 13.77 8.94
CA ILE A 226 -0.78 12.43 8.35
C ILE A 226 -0.54 12.45 6.84
N ARG A 227 -0.27 13.61 6.26
CA ARG A 227 -0.13 13.72 4.80
C ARG A 227 1.18 13.13 4.30
N HIS A 228 2.24 13.31 5.06
CA HIS A 228 3.59 12.93 4.68
C HIS A 228 4.41 12.52 5.90
N PHE A 229 5.47 11.76 5.65
CA PHE A 229 6.48 11.45 6.64
C PHE A 229 7.82 11.19 5.95
N LEU A 230 8.88 11.14 6.75
CA LEU A 230 10.23 10.83 6.32
C LEU A 230 10.58 9.41 6.77
N LEU A 231 10.81 8.51 5.81
CA LEU A 231 11.25 7.15 6.10
C LEU A 231 12.76 7.15 6.33
N PRO A 232 13.27 6.78 7.52
CA PRO A 232 14.71 6.64 7.75
C PRO A 232 15.35 5.71 6.72
N GLN A 233 16.58 6.01 6.32
CA GLN A 233 17.30 5.23 5.32
C GLN A 233 18.64 4.80 5.89
N TRP A 234 18.98 3.53 5.76
CA TRP A 234 20.28 3.02 6.18
C TRP A 234 21.13 2.74 4.94
N GLY A 235 22.29 3.39 4.87
CA GLY A 235 23.36 3.10 3.92
C GLY A 235 24.28 2.01 4.45
N GLN A 236 24.97 1.36 3.52
CA GLN A 236 26.02 0.39 3.81
C GLN A 236 27.29 0.86 3.10
N GLU A 237 28.37 0.97 3.85
CA GLU A 237 29.71 1.25 3.34
C GLU A 237 30.59 0.04 3.64
N ILE A 238 31.31 -0.44 2.62
CA ILE A 238 32.31 -1.49 2.77
C ILE A 238 33.67 -0.79 2.73
N ASN A 239 34.43 -0.89 3.82
CA ASN A 239 35.77 -0.33 3.91
C ASN A 239 36.77 -1.37 4.44
N ASP A 240 38.04 -0.98 4.56
CA ASP A 240 39.12 -1.87 5.01
C ASP A 240 38.91 -2.43 6.44
N GLN A 241 37.96 -1.88 7.21
CA GLN A 241 37.59 -2.31 8.56
C GLN A 241 36.34 -3.19 8.59
N GLY A 242 35.72 -3.46 7.42
CA GLY A 242 34.53 -4.29 7.26
C GLY A 242 33.31 -3.51 6.77
N GLU A 243 32.13 -4.09 6.98
CA GLU A 243 30.86 -3.46 6.61
C GLU A 243 30.36 -2.55 7.73
N ARG A 244 30.09 -1.28 7.39
CA ARG A 244 29.50 -0.29 8.29
C ARG A 244 28.13 0.13 7.80
N LEU A 245 27.14 0.08 8.70
CA LEU A 245 25.83 0.69 8.47
C LEU A 245 25.83 2.13 9.01
N PHE A 246 25.23 3.04 8.26
CA PHE A 246 25.08 4.44 8.65
C PHE A 246 23.72 4.97 8.20
N GLU A 247 23.24 6.04 8.83
CA GLU A 247 22.01 6.70 8.41
C GLU A 247 22.29 7.62 7.21
N SER A 248 21.45 7.52 6.18
CA SER A 248 21.46 8.36 4.98
C SER A 248 20.22 9.25 4.96
N ASP A 249 20.16 10.18 4.00
CA ASP A 249 19.03 11.10 3.86
C ASP A 249 17.69 10.34 3.84
N PRO A 250 16.72 10.75 4.67
CA PRO A 250 15.46 10.05 4.75
C PRO A 250 14.65 10.23 3.47
N GLN A 251 13.88 9.21 3.13
CA GLN A 251 13.06 9.19 1.92
C GLN A 251 11.67 9.78 2.23
N PRO A 252 11.21 10.83 1.55
CA PRO A 252 9.86 11.34 1.71
C PRO A 252 8.81 10.37 1.14
N TYR A 253 7.72 10.20 1.90
CA TYR A 253 6.51 9.49 1.51
C TYR A 253 5.30 10.42 1.61
N THR A 254 4.33 10.23 0.73
CA THR A 254 3.10 11.04 0.66
C THR A 254 1.89 10.13 0.54
N ILE A 255 0.82 10.49 1.22
CA ILE A 255 -0.43 9.74 1.21
C ILE A 255 -1.03 9.68 -0.20
N ILE A 256 -1.52 8.50 -0.59
CA ILE A 256 -2.18 8.27 -1.88
C ILE A 256 -3.58 7.70 -1.75
N ALA A 257 -3.89 7.09 -0.60
CA ALA A 257 -5.23 6.60 -0.32
C ALA A 257 -5.49 6.57 1.19
N VAL A 258 -6.75 6.80 1.55
CA VAL A 258 -7.27 6.62 2.90
C VAL A 258 -8.56 5.83 2.78
N VAL A 259 -8.65 4.73 3.52
CA VAL A 259 -9.89 3.98 3.67
C VAL A 259 -10.40 4.17 5.08
N LYS A 260 -11.57 4.80 5.21
CA LYS A 260 -12.39 4.75 6.42
C LYS A 260 -13.00 3.36 6.48
N MET A 261 -12.61 2.58 7.48
CA MET A 261 -13.12 1.23 7.63
C MET A 261 -14.48 1.27 8.31
N ARG A 262 -15.42 0.44 7.85
CA ARG A 262 -16.72 0.33 8.52
C ARG A 262 -16.52 -0.12 9.97
N SER A 263 -17.35 0.42 10.85
CA SER A 263 -17.23 0.14 12.28
C SER A 263 -17.64 -1.30 12.59
N ASP A 264 -17.03 -1.90 13.61
CA ASP A 264 -17.42 -3.23 14.10
C ASP A 264 -18.88 -3.18 14.57
N PRO A 265 -19.77 -4.08 14.11
CA PRO A 265 -21.17 -4.13 14.54
C PRO A 265 -21.37 -4.09 16.06
N ALA A 266 -20.45 -4.68 16.84
CA ALA A 266 -20.52 -4.64 18.30
C ALA A 266 -20.26 -3.24 18.87
N VAL A 267 -19.27 -2.52 18.33
CA VAL A 267 -18.96 -1.13 18.70
C VAL A 267 -20.10 -0.21 18.30
N VAL A 268 -20.70 -0.45 17.14
CA VAL A 268 -21.86 0.32 16.66
C VAL A 268 -23.08 0.08 17.54
N ALA A 269 -23.36 -1.17 17.93
CA ALA A 269 -24.49 -1.49 18.82
C ALA A 269 -24.34 -0.85 20.21
N GLU A 270 -23.12 -0.74 20.73
CA GLU A 270 -22.85 -0.05 21.98
C GLU A 270 -23.02 1.48 21.86
N ALA A 271 -22.58 2.07 20.75
CA ALA A 271 -22.69 3.51 20.51
C ALA A 271 -24.14 3.96 20.18
N PHE A 272 -24.92 3.10 19.53
CA PHE A 272 -26.28 3.39 19.05
C PHE A 272 -27.29 2.33 19.54
N PRO A 273 -27.54 2.22 20.85
CA PRO A 273 -28.40 1.17 21.41
C PRO A 273 -29.86 1.25 20.94
N ASP A 274 -30.34 2.47 20.65
CA ASP A 274 -31.74 2.75 20.31
C ASP A 274 -31.92 3.29 18.88
N GLN A 275 -30.87 3.27 18.05
CA GLN A 275 -30.91 3.85 16.70
C GLN A 275 -30.29 2.90 15.67
N SER A 276 -30.93 2.80 14.50
CA SER A 276 -30.28 2.16 13.36
C SER A 276 -29.14 3.08 12.90
N PRO A 277 -27.89 2.59 12.89
CA PRO A 277 -26.76 3.38 12.43
C PRO A 277 -26.95 3.75 10.96
N GLY A 278 -26.59 4.98 10.61
CA GLY A 278 -26.66 5.43 9.22
C GLY A 278 -25.77 4.62 8.28
N PRO A 279 -26.03 4.63 6.96
CA PRO A 279 -25.24 3.90 5.98
C PRO A 279 -23.75 4.28 6.01
N GLU A 280 -23.41 5.50 6.39
CA GLU A 280 -22.03 5.99 6.54
C GLU A 280 -21.20 5.26 7.62
N VAL A 281 -21.86 4.60 8.59
CA VAL A 281 -21.21 3.84 9.66
C VAL A 281 -21.00 2.39 9.24
N MET A 282 -21.89 1.88 8.38
CA MET A 282 -21.94 0.47 7.98
C MET A 282 -21.18 0.17 6.67
N ALA A 283 -20.69 1.20 5.98
CA ALA A 283 -19.96 1.09 4.72
C ALA A 283 -18.49 1.46 4.88
N ASP A 284 -17.62 0.68 4.22
CA ASP A 284 -16.24 1.13 3.98
C ASP A 284 -16.27 2.27 2.96
N ALA A 285 -15.44 3.30 3.15
CA ALA A 285 -15.34 4.43 2.23
C ALA A 285 -13.88 4.76 1.95
N VAL A 286 -13.57 5.19 0.73
CA VAL A 286 -12.19 5.42 0.30
C VAL A 286 -12.01 6.78 -0.34
N ARG A 287 -10.86 7.39 -0.09
CA ARG A 287 -10.34 8.56 -0.80
C ARG A 287 -9.01 8.21 -1.40
N ILE A 288 -8.72 8.78 -2.56
CA ILE A 288 -7.44 8.65 -3.22
C ILE A 288 -6.90 10.03 -3.54
N TYR A 289 -5.58 10.16 -3.47
CA TYR A 289 -4.88 11.43 -3.59
C TYR A 289 -3.88 11.35 -4.73
N SER A 290 -3.79 12.42 -5.51
CA SER A 290 -2.70 12.61 -6.45
C SER A 290 -1.38 12.77 -5.70
N PHE A 291 -0.25 12.60 -6.39
CA PHE A 291 1.08 12.75 -5.76
C PHE A 291 1.33 14.17 -5.19
N ASN A 292 0.59 15.16 -5.68
CA ASN A 292 0.62 16.54 -5.18
C ASN A 292 -0.31 16.76 -3.98
N GLY A 293 -1.14 15.78 -3.64
CA GLY A 293 -2.00 15.73 -2.47
C GLY A 293 -3.45 16.20 -2.61
N PRO A 294 -3.95 16.83 -3.70
CA PRO A 294 -5.39 16.94 -3.91
C PRO A 294 -6.08 15.59 -3.97
N ASN A 295 -7.27 15.50 -3.35
CA ASN A 295 -8.20 14.38 -3.52
C ASN A 295 -8.60 14.25 -5.00
N ILE A 296 -8.55 13.03 -5.54
CA ILE A 296 -8.98 12.72 -6.90
C ILE A 296 -10.48 12.45 -6.85
N ILE A 297 -11.23 13.18 -7.67
CA ILE A 297 -12.68 13.05 -7.78
C ILE A 297 -13.00 12.13 -8.97
N PRO A 298 -13.83 11.09 -8.80
CA PRO A 298 -14.28 10.23 -9.89
C PRO A 298 -14.96 11.00 -11.02
N THR A 299 -14.97 10.44 -12.22
CA THR A 299 -15.61 11.07 -13.39
C THR A 299 -17.14 11.04 -13.38
N TYR A 300 -17.78 10.18 -12.58
CA TYR A 300 -19.24 10.07 -12.48
C TYR A 300 -19.75 10.40 -11.08
N GLU A 301 -20.96 10.97 -11.01
CA GLU A 301 -21.52 11.61 -9.81
C GLU A 301 -22.02 10.62 -8.74
N ASP A 302 -22.26 9.35 -9.08
CA ASP A 302 -22.97 8.37 -8.24
C ASP A 302 -22.07 7.45 -7.39
N VAL A 303 -20.83 7.83 -7.08
CA VAL A 303 -19.89 6.98 -6.32
C VAL A 303 -19.95 7.26 -4.82
N THR A 304 -20.93 6.66 -4.15
CA THR A 304 -21.10 6.77 -2.68
C THR A 304 -19.86 6.31 -1.90
N LEU A 305 -19.15 5.31 -2.43
CA LEU A 305 -17.89 4.77 -1.91
C LEU A 305 -16.78 5.83 -1.74
N MET A 306 -16.79 6.86 -2.60
CA MET A 306 -15.74 7.90 -2.67
C MET A 306 -16.24 9.28 -2.24
N SER A 307 -17.21 9.31 -1.32
CA SER A 307 -17.85 10.54 -0.84
C SER A 307 -16.85 11.62 -0.37
N PRO A 308 -16.99 12.87 -0.86
CA PRO A 308 -16.18 14.00 -0.40
C PRO A 308 -16.63 14.56 0.96
N TYR A 309 -17.59 13.94 1.65
CA TYR A 309 -18.22 14.52 2.85
C TYR A 309 -17.72 13.99 4.21
N TRP A 310 -16.55 13.32 4.28
CA TRP A 310 -15.96 12.84 5.54
C TRP A 310 -14.45 13.12 5.60
N SER A 311 -13.86 13.48 6.74
CA SER A 311 -12.41 13.61 6.88
C SER A 311 -11.88 12.65 7.95
N VAL A 312 -10.59 12.29 7.88
CA VAL A 312 -9.91 11.54 8.96
C VAL A 312 -9.97 12.30 10.28
N GLY A 313 -10.00 13.63 10.22
CA GLY A 313 -10.09 14.51 11.39
C GLY A 313 -11.49 14.79 11.90
N ASP A 314 -12.53 14.15 11.34
CA ASP A 314 -13.90 14.32 11.81
C ASP A 314 -14.06 13.72 13.21
N LEU A 315 -14.61 14.51 14.13
CA LEU A 315 -15.02 14.00 15.43
C LEU A 315 -16.30 13.18 15.26
N ARG A 316 -16.28 11.93 15.72
CA ARG A 316 -17.40 11.00 15.65
C ARG A 316 -17.68 10.40 17.03
N GLU A 317 -18.89 9.92 17.25
CA GLU A 317 -19.32 9.43 18.57
C GLU A 317 -18.65 8.12 18.99
N HIS A 318 -18.10 7.37 18.05
CA HIS A 318 -17.44 6.08 18.26
C HIS A 318 -15.99 6.08 17.76
N SER A 319 -15.19 5.12 18.22
CA SER A 319 -13.84 4.91 17.72
C SER A 319 -13.86 4.52 16.24
N LEU A 320 -12.94 5.08 15.46
CA LEU A 320 -12.79 4.80 14.05
C LEU A 320 -11.39 4.31 13.73
N GLU A 321 -11.34 3.38 12.79
CA GLU A 321 -10.09 2.90 12.22
C GLU A 321 -9.99 3.33 10.75
N TYR A 322 -8.80 3.74 10.35
CA TYR A 322 -8.47 4.08 8.98
C TYR A 322 -7.26 3.28 8.52
N MET A 323 -7.28 2.85 7.25
CA MET A 323 -6.08 2.34 6.58
C MET A 323 -5.55 3.41 5.62
N LEU A 324 -4.33 3.86 5.86
CA LEU A 324 -3.66 4.89 5.07
C LEU A 324 -2.58 4.23 4.23
N PHE A 325 -2.48 4.66 2.97
CA PHE A 325 -1.49 4.18 2.01
C PHE A 325 -0.62 5.34 1.58
N TYR A 326 0.70 5.15 1.64
CA TYR A 326 1.68 6.16 1.26
C TYR A 326 2.56 5.66 0.15
N MET A 327 2.81 6.51 -0.86
CA MET A 327 3.78 6.24 -1.91
C MET A 327 5.08 6.99 -1.65
N ARG A 328 6.19 6.44 -2.15
CA ARG A 328 7.44 7.18 -2.25
C ARG A 328 7.24 8.42 -3.14
N ARG A 329 7.62 9.60 -2.65
CA ARG A 329 7.53 10.83 -3.46
C ARG A 329 8.55 10.77 -4.61
N PRO A 330 8.14 10.90 -5.88
CA PRO A 330 9.08 11.05 -6.98
C PRO A 330 9.90 12.35 -6.79
N GLY A 331 11.19 12.33 -7.14
CA GLY A 331 12.18 13.34 -6.74
C GLY A 331 11.85 14.81 -7.07
N GLN A 332 12.58 15.72 -6.43
CA GLN A 332 12.64 17.19 -6.63
C GLN A 332 11.34 17.99 -6.86
N LEU A 333 10.16 17.53 -6.43
CA LEU A 333 9.04 18.46 -6.23
C LEU A 333 9.32 19.32 -4.99
N ARG A 334 9.87 20.52 -5.23
CA ARG A 334 10.13 21.60 -4.25
C ARG A 334 8.88 22.31 -3.75
N ASP A 335 7.71 21.92 -4.23
CA ASP A 335 6.48 22.58 -3.83
C ASP A 335 6.18 22.28 -2.36
N ASP A 336 6.05 23.36 -1.59
CA ASP A 336 5.52 23.34 -0.23
C ASP A 336 4.04 22.96 -0.30
N LEU A 337 3.79 21.67 -0.12
CA LEU A 337 2.44 21.11 -0.15
C LEU A 337 1.68 21.34 1.17
N SER A 338 2.30 21.92 2.20
CA SER A 338 1.67 22.10 3.52
C SER A 338 0.42 22.99 3.50
N GLY A 339 0.24 23.80 2.45
CA GLY A 339 -0.92 24.68 2.24
C GLY A 339 -2.07 24.11 1.39
N VAL A 340 -1.94 22.92 0.81
CA VAL A 340 -3.01 22.38 -0.06
C VAL A 340 -4.07 21.69 0.80
N PRO A 341 -5.36 22.06 0.71
CA PRO A 341 -6.42 21.45 1.52
C PRO A 341 -6.65 19.97 1.15
N GLU A 342 -7.17 19.18 2.09
CA GLU A 342 -7.61 17.79 1.84
C GLU A 342 -8.65 17.75 0.70
N HIS A 343 -9.52 18.75 0.67
CA HIS A 343 -10.54 18.94 -0.34
C HIS A 343 -10.11 20.04 -1.31
N ALA A 344 -9.86 19.68 -2.56
CA ALA A 344 -9.78 20.63 -3.66
C ALA A 344 -11.05 20.48 -4.51
N PRO A 345 -11.63 21.59 -5.02
CA PRO A 345 -12.63 21.48 -6.07
C PRO A 345 -12.02 20.74 -7.25
N ALA A 346 -12.80 19.86 -7.89
CA ALA A 346 -12.37 19.21 -9.12
C ALA A 346 -11.89 20.30 -10.09
N ARG A 347 -10.61 20.25 -10.48
CA ARG A 347 -10.15 21.08 -11.59
C ARG A 347 -10.97 20.62 -12.78
N SER A 348 -11.77 21.51 -13.37
CA SER A 348 -12.43 21.22 -14.63
C SER A 348 -11.33 20.96 -15.65
N MET A 349 -11.02 19.69 -15.91
CA MET A 349 -10.22 19.34 -17.06
C MET A 349 -11.07 19.71 -18.27
N ASN A 350 -10.66 20.76 -18.99
CA ASN A 350 -11.29 21.10 -20.23
C ASN A 350 -10.87 20.03 -21.25
N PHE A 351 -11.60 18.92 -21.26
CA PHE A 351 -11.36 17.79 -22.15
C PHE A 351 -11.38 18.22 -23.62
N GLU A 352 -12.14 19.26 -23.97
CA GLU A 352 -12.06 19.86 -25.32
C GLU A 352 -10.73 20.56 -25.56
N ALA A 353 -10.19 21.30 -24.60
CA ALA A 353 -8.87 21.92 -24.77
C ALA A 353 -7.77 20.87 -24.96
N TRP A 354 -7.81 19.76 -24.22
CA TRP A 354 -6.85 18.67 -24.39
C TRP A 354 -7.06 17.88 -25.69
N LYS A 355 -8.31 17.68 -26.12
CA LYS A 355 -8.62 17.10 -27.43
C LYS A 355 -8.11 17.98 -28.56
N LEU A 356 -8.30 19.30 -28.47
CA LEU A 356 -7.78 20.28 -29.43
C LEU A 356 -6.25 20.34 -29.43
N ILE A 357 -5.62 20.22 -28.26
CA ILE A 357 -4.15 20.13 -28.14
C ILE A 357 -3.64 18.83 -28.77
N GLY A 358 -4.31 17.69 -28.54
CA GLY A 358 -3.99 16.41 -29.17
C GLY A 358 -4.12 16.48 -30.69
N GLU A 359 -5.25 16.96 -31.20
CA GLU A 359 -5.50 17.16 -32.64
C GLU A 359 -4.49 18.13 -33.28
N ALA A 360 -3.97 19.11 -32.53
CA ALA A 360 -2.95 20.04 -33.01
C ALA A 360 -1.52 19.48 -32.95
N LEU A 361 -1.22 18.59 -32.00
CA LEU A 361 0.12 18.01 -31.80
C LEU A 361 0.32 16.70 -32.57
N ASP A 362 -0.75 15.95 -32.86
CA ASP A 362 -0.71 14.68 -33.59
C ASP A 362 -0.02 14.80 -34.97
N PRO A 363 -0.26 15.86 -35.78
CA PRO A 363 0.47 16.07 -37.03
C PRO A 363 1.97 16.31 -36.80
N GLN A 364 2.34 17.02 -35.74
CA GLN A 364 3.74 17.34 -35.43
C GLN A 364 4.51 16.11 -34.91
N LEU A 365 3.82 15.26 -34.14
CA LEU A 365 4.34 13.97 -33.68
C LEU A 365 4.49 12.96 -34.82
N ALA A 366 3.60 13.00 -35.82
CA ALA A 366 3.74 12.20 -37.04
C ALA A 366 4.94 12.65 -37.88
N GLU A 367 5.13 13.96 -38.09
CA GLU A 367 6.29 14.52 -38.80
C GLU A 367 7.62 14.19 -38.10
N LEU A 368 7.66 14.21 -36.77
CA LEU A 368 8.85 13.82 -35.99
C LEU A 368 9.18 12.33 -36.13
N LYS A 369 8.16 11.45 -36.23
CA LYS A 369 8.36 10.01 -36.44
C LYS A 369 8.82 9.69 -37.87
N GLU A 370 8.29 10.38 -38.87
CA GLU A 370 8.76 10.22 -40.26
C GLU A 370 10.21 10.69 -40.45
N HIS A 371 10.65 11.67 -39.66
CA HIS A 371 12.05 12.12 -39.66
C HIS A 371 13.02 11.12 -39.00
N ASP A 372 12.55 10.32 -38.05
CA ASP A 372 13.35 9.30 -37.34
C ASP A 372 13.45 7.98 -38.12
N GLU A 373 12.50 7.72 -39.04
CA GLU A 373 12.48 6.52 -39.91
C GLU A 373 13.19 6.73 -41.26
N SER A 374 13.82 7.89 -41.49
CA SER A 374 14.67 8.08 -42.66
C SER A 374 15.96 7.25 -42.52
N PRO A 375 16.24 6.29 -43.42
CA PRO A 375 17.38 5.41 -43.28
C PRO A 375 18.68 6.22 -43.41
N ALA A 376 19.49 6.22 -42.35
CA ALA A 376 20.91 6.53 -42.42
C ALA A 376 21.59 5.42 -43.24
N ASP A 377 21.51 5.56 -44.57
CA ASP A 377 22.30 4.79 -45.51
C ASP A 377 23.73 5.37 -45.56
N GLY A 378 24.73 4.52 -45.35
CA GLY A 378 26.13 4.95 -45.35
C GLY A 378 27.05 4.16 -44.43
N GLY A 379 27.14 2.86 -44.67
CA GLY A 379 27.95 1.88 -43.96
C GLY A 379 29.40 2.24 -43.62
N ARG A 380 29.89 1.59 -42.56
CA ARG A 380 31.27 1.08 -42.52
C ARG A 380 31.28 -0.26 -41.78
N GLN A 381 31.64 -1.29 -42.55
CA GLN A 381 32.02 -2.61 -42.07
C GLN A 381 33.23 -2.50 -41.14
N ALA A 382 33.20 -3.27 -40.05
CA ALA A 382 34.41 -3.79 -39.42
C ALA A 382 34.11 -5.21 -38.94
N GLU A 383 34.69 -6.18 -39.64
CA GLU A 383 34.90 -7.56 -39.18
C GLU A 383 35.63 -7.55 -37.83
N VAL A 384 35.16 -8.32 -36.84
CA VAL A 384 36.05 -9.03 -35.90
C VAL A 384 35.41 -10.37 -35.47
N GLN A 385 36.03 -11.42 -36.00
CA GLN A 385 36.35 -12.74 -35.43
C GLN A 385 35.64 -13.27 -34.17
N ASP A 386 34.88 -14.34 -34.44
CA ASP A 386 34.79 -15.64 -33.76
C ASP A 386 35.91 -16.00 -32.76
N VAL A 387 35.56 -16.23 -31.48
CA VAL A 387 36.28 -17.11 -30.54
C VAL A 387 35.32 -17.72 -29.51
N GLY A 388 35.08 -19.02 -29.64
CA GLY A 388 35.33 -19.98 -28.56
C GLY A 388 34.28 -20.14 -27.45
N GLU A 389 33.27 -20.96 -27.74
CA GLU A 389 32.39 -21.58 -26.76
C GLU A 389 33.16 -22.64 -25.94
N VAL A 390 33.29 -22.47 -24.62
CA VAL A 390 33.73 -23.52 -23.69
C VAL A 390 32.78 -23.58 -22.50
N VAL A 391 31.96 -24.62 -22.51
CA VAL A 391 31.13 -25.09 -21.40
C VAL A 391 32.02 -25.77 -20.36
N PRO A 392 31.76 -25.55 -19.05
CA PRO A 392 31.61 -26.72 -18.20
C PRO A 392 30.47 -26.62 -17.17
N GLN A 393 29.54 -27.56 -17.32
CA GLN A 393 29.18 -28.57 -16.33
C GLN A 393 28.88 -28.15 -14.87
N SER A 394 27.57 -28.03 -14.65
CA SER A 394 26.81 -28.38 -13.44
C SER A 394 27.44 -29.50 -12.59
N SER A 395 27.63 -29.21 -11.31
CA SER A 395 27.91 -30.18 -10.25
C SER A 395 26.93 -29.93 -9.09
N GLN A 396 25.93 -30.80 -8.95
CA GLN A 396 25.11 -30.90 -7.75
C GLN A 396 25.91 -31.45 -6.57
N PRO A 397 25.64 -31.01 -5.33
CA PRO A 397 25.89 -31.82 -4.16
C PRO A 397 24.61 -32.43 -3.59
N ARG A 398 24.77 -33.73 -3.32
CA ARG A 398 23.87 -34.69 -2.69
C ARG A 398 23.33 -34.25 -1.32
N ILE A 399 22.07 -34.61 -1.10
CA ILE A 399 21.40 -34.73 0.21
C ILE A 399 21.97 -35.94 0.97
N PRO A 400 22.32 -35.81 2.26
CA PRO A 400 22.42 -36.95 3.16
C PRO A 400 21.13 -37.16 3.95
N THR A 401 20.67 -38.41 3.95
CA THR A 401 19.59 -38.96 4.75
C THR A 401 20.03 -39.32 6.18
N GLY A 402 19.23 -38.90 7.18
CA GLY A 402 18.98 -39.56 8.46
C GLY A 402 19.92 -39.24 9.64
N PRO A 403 19.55 -39.56 10.91
CA PRO A 403 18.42 -40.38 11.35
C PRO A 403 17.51 -39.79 12.47
N LYS A 404 16.47 -40.58 12.74
CA LYS A 404 15.41 -40.55 13.75
C LYS A 404 15.84 -40.31 15.22
N ALA A 405 14.80 -39.92 15.97
CA ALA A 405 14.48 -40.23 17.37
C ALA A 405 14.89 -39.21 18.44
N MET A 406 13.92 -38.62 19.13
CA MET A 406 13.42 -39.18 20.40
C MET A 406 12.20 -38.40 20.92
N MET A 407 11.20 -39.15 21.36
CA MET A 407 10.15 -38.67 22.25
C MET A 407 10.74 -38.31 23.61
N ALA A 408 10.32 -37.18 24.18
CA ALA A 408 10.23 -37.02 25.62
C ALA A 408 9.06 -36.10 25.97
N ARG A 409 7.94 -36.73 26.33
CA ARG A 409 6.90 -36.16 27.18
C ARG A 409 7.50 -35.88 28.55
N GLN A 410 7.31 -34.68 29.09
CA GLN A 410 7.12 -34.52 30.52
C GLN A 410 6.16 -33.35 30.79
N GLN A 411 5.01 -33.72 31.36
CA GLN A 411 4.13 -32.86 32.13
C GLN A 411 4.85 -32.48 33.44
N THR A 412 4.67 -31.26 33.94
CA THR A 412 3.88 -31.00 35.18
C THR A 412 4.03 -29.57 35.70
N ALA A 413 2.88 -29.06 36.14
CA ALA A 413 2.66 -28.23 37.34
C ALA A 413 3.45 -26.93 37.52
N GLY A 414 2.74 -25.82 37.24
CA GLY A 414 2.22 -24.93 38.27
C GLY A 414 3.17 -24.52 39.39
N GLN A 415 3.57 -23.26 39.39
CA GLN A 415 3.87 -22.52 40.61
C GLN A 415 3.47 -21.05 40.50
N SER A 416 2.56 -20.69 41.39
CA SER A 416 2.15 -19.34 41.77
C SER A 416 3.34 -18.58 42.35
N LEU A 417 3.65 -17.40 41.79
CA LEU A 417 4.61 -16.48 42.38
C LEU A 417 3.94 -15.14 42.72
N LYS A 418 3.96 -14.90 44.03
CA LYS A 418 3.60 -13.70 44.77
C LYS A 418 4.21 -12.45 44.13
N ARG A 419 3.36 -11.46 43.83
CA ARG A 419 3.75 -10.07 43.55
C ARG A 419 4.43 -9.47 44.79
N GLN A 420 5.74 -9.24 44.70
CA GLN A 420 6.45 -8.33 45.59
C GLN A 420 6.10 -6.88 45.24
N ARG A 421 5.78 -6.09 46.25
CA ARG A 421 5.64 -4.63 46.15
C ARG A 421 7.02 -4.02 45.96
N GLY A 422 7.22 -3.33 44.83
CA GLY A 422 8.36 -2.45 44.63
C GLY A 422 8.27 -1.17 45.47
N PRO A 423 9.39 -0.44 45.65
CA PRO A 423 9.45 0.75 46.50
C PRO A 423 8.65 1.92 45.91
N GLN A 424 7.91 2.61 46.78
CA GLN A 424 7.21 3.86 46.47
C GLN A 424 8.22 4.97 46.14
N LEU A 425 8.06 5.60 44.97
CA LEU A 425 8.71 6.85 44.63
C LEU A 425 8.06 8.01 45.43
N PRO A 426 8.83 9.03 45.87
CA PRO A 426 8.30 10.17 46.60
C PRO A 426 7.43 11.07 45.71
N SER A 427 6.45 11.73 46.33
CA SER A 427 5.48 12.60 45.66
C SER A 427 6.13 13.85 45.04
N GLN A 428 5.54 14.31 43.94
CA GLN A 428 5.98 15.47 43.13
C GLN A 428 6.13 16.80 43.93
N GLU A 429 5.53 16.91 45.11
CA GLU A 429 5.65 18.10 45.96
C GLU A 429 7.00 18.25 46.66
N GLN A 430 7.85 17.22 46.68
CA GLN A 430 9.19 17.30 47.28
C GLN A 430 10.31 17.69 46.29
N MET A 431 10.03 17.80 44.99
CA MET A 431 11.04 18.17 43.99
C MET A 431 11.09 19.68 43.66
N PHE A 432 10.14 20.50 44.15
CA PHE A 432 10.08 21.93 43.85
C PHE A 432 10.16 22.81 45.10
N LYS A 433 11.23 22.69 45.89
CA LYS A 433 11.67 23.76 46.80
C LYS A 433 13.19 23.81 46.87
N LYS A 434 13.79 24.53 45.90
CA LYS A 434 14.99 25.39 46.07
C LYS A 434 15.46 25.90 44.71
N ARG A 435 15.00 27.09 44.32
CA ARG A 435 15.76 28.14 43.60
C ARG A 435 14.82 29.31 43.33
N ASN A 436 14.74 30.22 44.31
CA ASN A 436 14.47 31.64 44.03
C ASN A 436 15.81 32.35 44.14
N LEU A 437 16.33 32.78 42.99
CA LEU A 437 16.26 34.20 42.65
C LEU A 437 14.96 34.40 41.87
#